data_AF-A0A8T0GVX3-F1
#
_entry.id   AF-A0A8T0GVX3-F1
#
_cell.length_a   1.000
_cell.length_b   1.000
_cell.length_c   1.000
_cell.angle_alpha   90.00
_cell.angle_beta   90.00
_cell.angle_gamma   90.00
#
_symmetry.space_group_name_H-M   'P 1'
#
loop_
_entity.id
_entity.type
_entity.pdbx_description
1 polymer ?
#
loop_
_entity_poly.entity_id
_entity_poly.type
_entity_poly.pdbx_seq_one_letter_code
_entity_poly.pdbx_strand_id
1 'polypeptide(L)'
;MKAGLSAWTATLLFMWGPGAQAWSNDLNPANIKGLSVLTVLLAMAGNGLLLPRALFTRDLMWFTGSSWGTLLQGWGILVTMFVFQVINDASLYGVSAVLALWLGWMLVNDAKAYSLPSPFVPLFELITGSRPT
;
A
#
# COMPACT_ATOMS: atom_id res chain seq x y z
N MET A 1 -11.17 4.55 -24.63
CA MET A 1 -10.22 5.54 -24.08
C MET A 1 -10.77 6.43 -22.95
N LYS A 2 -12.08 6.60 -22.72
CA LYS A 2 -12.59 7.53 -21.68
C LYS A 2 -12.66 6.98 -20.24
N ALA A 3 -12.75 5.65 -20.05
CA ALA A 3 -12.89 5.04 -18.71
C ALA A 3 -11.60 5.05 -17.87
N GLY A 4 -10.43 5.14 -18.51
CA GLY A 4 -9.14 5.16 -17.80
C GLY A 4 -8.94 6.46 -17.01
N LEU A 5 -9.26 7.62 -17.59
CA LEU A 5 -9.02 8.91 -16.95
C LEU A 5 -9.88 9.09 -15.68
N SER A 6 -11.16 8.73 -15.74
CA SER A 6 -12.06 8.83 -14.57
C SER A 6 -11.65 7.89 -13.43
N ALA A 7 -11.14 6.71 -13.77
CA ALA A 7 -10.69 5.73 -12.78
C ALA A 7 -9.34 6.16 -12.15
N TRP A 8 -8.43 6.73 -12.94
CA TRP A 8 -7.20 7.34 -12.44
C TRP A 8 -7.47 8.55 -11.56
N THR A 9 -8.40 9.44 -11.95
CA THR A 9 -8.76 10.60 -11.12
C THR A 9 -9.37 10.18 -9.78
N ALA A 10 -10.20 9.13 -9.76
CA ALA A 10 -10.72 8.56 -8.53
C ALA A 10 -9.61 7.98 -7.65
N THR A 11 -8.66 7.26 -8.26
CA THR A 11 -7.51 6.70 -7.56
C THR A 11 -6.68 7.80 -6.91
N LEU A 12 -6.33 8.85 -7.65
CA LEU A 12 -5.58 9.99 -7.15
C LEU A 12 -6.33 10.75 -6.04
N LEU A 13 -7.66 10.89 -6.16
CA LEU A 13 -8.49 11.49 -5.13
C LEU A 13 -8.40 10.70 -3.81
N PHE A 14 -8.48 9.37 -3.86
CA PHE A 14 -8.33 8.54 -2.66
C PHE A 14 -6.90 8.51 -2.13
N MET A 15 -5.90 8.62 -3.00
CA MET A 15 -4.50 8.78 -2.59
C MET A 15 -4.26 10.10 -1.83
N TRP A 16 -5.03 11.14 -2.10
CA TRP A 16 -4.88 12.42 -1.39
C TRP A 16 -5.25 12.33 0.10
N GLY A 17 -6.27 11.53 0.46
CA GLY A 17 -6.77 11.44 1.84
C GLY A 17 -5.69 11.16 2.89
N PRO A 18 -4.87 10.10 2.72
CA PRO A 18 -3.74 9.81 3.62
C PRO A 18 -2.69 10.92 3.70
N GLY A 19 -2.41 11.58 2.58
CA GLY A 19 -1.47 12.71 2.54
C GLY A 19 -1.97 13.89 3.37
N ALA A 20 -3.25 14.23 3.22
CA ALA A 20 -3.90 15.26 4.03
C ALA A 20 -3.95 14.90 5.52
N GLN A 21 -4.20 13.63 5.85
CA GLN A 21 -4.18 13.15 7.24
C GLN A 21 -2.78 13.27 7.86
N ALA A 22 -1.73 12.84 7.14
CA ALA A 22 -0.36 12.95 7.62
C ALA A 22 0.05 14.41 7.83
N TRP A 23 -0.33 15.31 6.91
CA TRP A 23 -0.10 16.75 7.04
C TRP A 23 -0.83 17.36 8.25
N SER A 24 -2.10 17.00 8.45
CA SER A 24 -2.89 17.46 9.60
C SER A 24 -2.33 16.96 10.93
N ASN A 25 -1.82 15.72 10.95
CA ASN A 25 -1.16 15.12 12.10
C ASN A 25 0.12 15.87 12.50
N ASP A 26 0.89 16.33 11.52
CA ASP A 26 2.12 17.11 11.74
C ASP A 26 1.80 18.51 12.31
N LEU A 27 0.81 19.19 11.73
CA LEU A 27 0.38 20.52 12.21
C LEU A 27 -0.31 20.49 13.58
N ASN A 28 -1.02 19.41 13.90
CA ASN A 28 -1.70 19.26 15.18
C ASN A 28 -1.55 17.83 15.73
N PRO A 29 -0.46 17.57 16.48
CA PRO A 29 -0.17 16.26 17.05
C PRO A 29 -1.25 15.68 17.97
N ALA A 30 -2.15 16.52 18.52
CA ALA A 30 -3.25 16.04 19.35
C ALA A 30 -4.24 15.16 18.55
N ASN A 31 -4.36 15.38 17.24
CA ASN A 31 -5.24 14.59 16.36
C ASN A 31 -4.83 13.12 16.30
N ILE A 32 -3.54 12.82 16.49
CA ILE A 32 -2.99 11.47 16.37
C ILE A 32 -3.47 10.56 17.50
N LYS A 33 -3.68 11.11 18.70
CA LYS A 33 -4.22 10.36 19.84
C LYS A 33 -5.67 9.93 19.64
N GLY A 34 -6.41 10.63 18.78
CA GLY A 34 -7.78 10.28 18.41
C GLY A 34 -7.87 9.24 17.28
N LEU A 35 -6.77 8.90 16.63
CA LEU A 35 -6.75 7.92 15.55
C LEU A 35 -6.75 6.49 16.11
N SER A 36 -7.68 5.68 15.61
CA SER A 36 -7.77 4.26 15.95
C SER A 36 -6.69 3.46 15.20
N VAL A 37 -5.75 2.88 15.97
CA VAL A 37 -4.71 1.98 15.44
C VAL A 37 -5.34 0.79 14.70
N LEU A 38 -6.44 0.24 15.21
CA LEU A 38 -7.15 -0.87 14.57
C LEU A 38 -7.72 -0.48 13.21
N THR A 39 -8.25 0.74 13.09
CA THR A 39 -8.78 1.24 11.82
C THR A 39 -7.66 1.41 10.79
N VAL A 40 -6.49 1.90 11.21
CA VAL A 40 -5.30 2.02 10.37
C VAL A 40 -4.82 0.66 9.90
N LEU A 41 -4.75 -0.33 10.80
CA LEU A 41 -4.37 -1.70 10.47
C LEU A 41 -5.37 -2.38 9.53
N LEU A 42 -6.67 -2.18 9.74
CA LEU A 42 -7.71 -2.72 8.88
C LEU A 42 -7.65 -2.09 7.47
N ALA A 43 -7.42 -0.78 7.38
CA ALA A 43 -7.21 -0.09 6.12
C ALA A 43 -5.95 -0.60 5.40
N MET A 44 -4.85 -0.80 6.13
CA MET A 44 -3.62 -1.37 5.60
C MET A 44 -3.83 -2.78 5.06
N ALA A 45 -4.48 -3.65 5.84
CA ALA A 45 -4.75 -5.04 5.46
C ALA A 45 -5.71 -5.11 4.26
N GLY A 46 -6.79 -4.32 4.27
CA GLY A 46 -7.75 -4.27 3.16
C GLY A 46 -7.09 -3.88 1.84
N ASN A 47 -6.25 -2.84 1.84
CA ASN A 47 -5.49 -2.46 0.65
C ASN A 47 -4.41 -3.51 0.29
N GLY A 48 -3.72 -4.06 1.28
CA GLY A 48 -2.67 -5.06 1.06
C GLY A 48 -3.19 -6.35 0.42
N LEU A 49 -4.41 -6.77 0.78
CA LEU A 49 -5.08 -7.94 0.20
C LEU A 49 -5.48 -7.74 -1.27
N LEU A 50 -5.59 -6.50 -1.75
CA LEU A 50 -5.89 -6.20 -3.15
C LEU A 50 -4.65 -6.23 -4.06
N LEU A 51 -3.45 -6.11 -3.49
CA LEU A 51 -2.19 -6.08 -4.24
C LEU A 51 -1.94 -7.35 -5.07
N PRO A 52 -2.10 -8.58 -4.54
CA PRO A 52 -1.86 -9.79 -5.34
C PRO A 52 -2.76 -9.86 -6.58
N ARG A 53 -4.05 -9.49 -6.43
CA ARG A 53 -5.01 -9.47 -7.54
C ARG A 53 -4.64 -8.42 -8.58
N ALA A 54 -4.30 -7.21 -8.15
CA ALA A 54 -3.92 -6.13 -9.05
C ALA A 54 -2.61 -6.44 -9.81
N LEU A 55 -1.64 -7.06 -9.13
CA LEU A 55 -0.40 -7.52 -9.73
C LEU A 55 -0.66 -8.64 -10.74
N PHE A 56 -1.46 -9.64 -10.38
CA PHE A 56 -1.75 -10.78 -11.25
C PHE A 56 -2.46 -10.36 -12.54
N THR A 57 -3.43 -9.45 -12.47
CA THR A 57 -4.13 -8.95 -13.68
C THR A 57 -3.39 -7.85 -14.42
N ARG A 58 -2.22 -7.42 -13.92
CA ARG A 58 -1.46 -6.28 -14.43
C ARG A 58 -2.24 -4.97 -14.50
N ASP A 59 -3.05 -4.73 -13.48
CA ASP A 59 -3.81 -3.49 -13.32
C ASP A 59 -2.96 -2.45 -12.56
N LEU A 60 -2.19 -1.66 -13.30
CA LEU A 60 -1.27 -0.66 -12.75
C LEU A 60 -2.00 0.37 -11.87
N MET A 61 -3.19 0.79 -12.28
CA MET A 61 -3.98 1.78 -11.53
C MET A 61 -4.39 1.22 -10.18
N TRP A 62 -4.96 0.02 -10.18
CA TRP A 62 -5.42 -0.60 -8.95
C TRP A 62 -4.27 -1.01 -8.03
N PHE A 63 -3.15 -1.41 -8.62
CA PHE A 63 -1.92 -1.69 -7.88
C PHE A 63 -1.36 -0.41 -7.24
N THR A 64 -1.35 0.72 -7.96
CA THR A 64 -0.87 2.00 -7.44
C THR A 64 -1.72 2.48 -6.26
N GLY A 65 -3.06 2.49 -6.42
CA GLY A 65 -3.97 2.90 -5.35
C GLY A 65 -3.86 2.01 -4.11
N SER A 66 -3.85 0.69 -4.32
CA SER A 66 -3.72 -0.28 -3.22
C SER A 66 -2.34 -0.19 -2.54
N SER A 67 -1.27 0.05 -3.31
CA SER A 67 0.09 0.22 -2.76
C SER A 67 0.15 1.47 -1.90
N TRP A 68 -0.45 2.56 -2.38
CA TRP A 68 -0.53 3.81 -1.63
C TRP A 68 -1.33 3.68 -0.34
N GLY A 69 -2.50 3.03 -0.39
CA GLY A 69 -3.31 2.74 0.80
C GLY A 69 -2.57 1.84 1.80
N THR A 70 -1.85 0.84 1.32
CA THR A 70 -1.06 -0.05 2.18
C THR A 70 0.11 0.69 2.85
N LEU A 71 0.89 1.43 2.05
CA LEU A 71 2.14 2.03 2.49
C LEU A 71 1.97 3.37 3.20
N LEU A 72 1.09 4.25 2.73
CA LEU A 72 0.93 5.58 3.33
C LEU A 72 -0.25 5.66 4.29
N GLN A 73 -1.44 5.19 3.89
CA GLN A 73 -2.61 5.19 4.79
C GLN A 73 -2.44 4.21 5.95
N GLY A 74 -1.86 3.05 5.68
CA GLY A 74 -1.58 2.04 6.68
C GLY A 74 -0.26 2.30 7.40
N TRP A 75 0.84 1.86 6.78
CA TRP A 75 2.15 1.85 7.41
C TRP A 75 2.67 3.27 7.75
N GLY A 76 2.50 4.25 6.86
CA GLY A 76 2.95 5.63 7.08
C GLY A 76 2.25 6.31 8.26
N ILE A 77 0.93 6.12 8.40
CA ILE A 77 0.20 6.61 9.59
C ILE A 77 0.71 5.92 10.85
N LEU A 78 0.99 4.60 10.83
CA LEU A 78 1.59 3.91 11.97
C LEU A 78 2.97 4.48 12.33
N VAL A 79 3.79 4.84 11.35
CA VAL A 79 5.08 5.51 11.59
C VAL A 79 4.85 6.85 12.30
N THR A 80 3.88 7.66 11.86
CA THR A 80 3.55 8.91 12.58
C THR A 80 3.08 8.64 14.01
N MET A 81 2.22 7.65 14.22
CA MET A 81 1.79 7.24 15.56
C MET A 81 2.95 6.82 16.44
N PHE A 82 3.96 6.15 15.88
CA PHE A 82 5.17 5.76 16.60
C PHE A 82 6.02 6.98 16.98
N VAL A 83 6.25 7.91 16.05
CA VAL A 83 6.98 9.16 16.31
C VAL A 83 6.35 9.94 17.46
N PHE A 84 5.01 10.01 17.50
CA PHE A 84 4.26 10.70 18.54
C PHE A 84 3.92 9.82 19.77
N GLN A 85 4.60 8.68 19.92
CA GLN A 85 4.52 7.81 21.11
C GLN A 85 3.11 7.26 21.41
N VAL A 86 2.28 7.07 20.38
CA VAL A 86 0.95 6.44 20.50
C VAL A 86 1.05 4.91 20.43
N ILE A 87 2.03 4.38 19.69
CA ILE A 87 2.31 2.94 19.59
C ILE A 87 3.76 2.63 19.99
N ASN A 88 4.01 1.41 20.45
CA ASN A 88 5.36 0.96 20.81
C ASN A 88 6.16 0.43 19.60
N ASP A 89 7.46 0.27 19.82
CA ASP A 89 8.44 -0.29 18.89
C ASP A 89 8.06 -1.71 18.43
N ALA A 90 7.67 -2.58 19.36
CA ALA A 90 7.26 -3.95 19.07
C ALA A 90 6.10 -4.01 18.07
N SER A 91 5.10 -3.12 18.21
CA SER A 91 3.96 -3.04 17.30
C SER A 91 4.37 -2.59 15.91
N LEU A 92 5.17 -1.52 15.82
CA LEU A 92 5.63 -1.02 14.52
C LEU A 92 6.51 -2.05 13.78
N TYR A 93 7.46 -2.67 14.48
CA TYR A 93 8.33 -3.68 13.90
C TYR A 93 7.60 -4.97 13.54
N GLY A 94 6.69 -5.44 14.40
CA GLY A 94 5.85 -6.60 14.11
C GLY A 94 4.99 -6.37 12.86
N VAL A 95 4.34 -5.21 12.76
CA VAL A 95 3.55 -4.84 11.58
C VAL A 95 4.42 -4.72 10.34
N SER A 96 5.59 -4.08 10.44
CA SER A 96 6.53 -3.93 9.32
C SER A 96 7.04 -5.27 8.81
N ALA A 97 7.32 -6.21 9.72
CA ALA A 97 7.74 -7.56 9.36
C ALA A 97 6.63 -8.34 8.65
N VAL A 98 5.41 -8.31 9.17
CA VAL A 98 4.24 -8.95 8.53
C VAL A 98 4.00 -8.35 7.14
N LEU A 99 4.08 -7.02 7.01
CA LEU A 99 3.93 -6.34 5.72
C LEU A 99 5.03 -6.75 4.73
N ALA A 100 6.29 -6.77 5.15
CA ALA A 100 7.40 -7.18 4.29
C ALA A 100 7.25 -8.64 3.82
N LEU A 101 6.85 -9.55 4.73
CA LEU A 101 6.56 -10.94 4.40
C LEU A 101 5.39 -11.05 3.42
N TRP A 102 4.33 -10.27 3.60
CA TRP A 102 3.18 -10.24 2.70
C TRP A 102 3.56 -9.77 1.29
N LEU A 103 4.30 -8.67 1.18
CA LEU A 103 4.77 -8.13 -0.10
C LEU A 103 5.79 -9.07 -0.78
N GLY A 104 6.67 -9.71 -0.02
CA GLY A 104 7.57 -10.73 -0.56
C GLY A 104 6.80 -11.95 -1.07
N TRP A 105 5.84 -12.43 -0.28
CA TRP A 105 5.00 -13.57 -0.63
C TRP A 105 4.20 -13.30 -1.92
N MET A 106 3.55 -12.14 -2.07
CA MET A 106 2.77 -11.86 -3.28
C MET A 106 3.64 -11.87 -4.55
N LEU A 107 4.84 -11.29 -4.48
CA LEU A 107 5.77 -11.21 -5.61
C LEU A 107 6.27 -12.59 -6.04
N VAL A 108 6.63 -13.44 -5.07
CA VAL A 108 7.08 -14.81 -5.32
C VAL A 108 5.96 -15.65 -5.92
N ASN A 109 4.72 -15.52 -5.43
CA ASN A 109 3.60 -16.30 -5.95
C ASN A 109 3.19 -15.87 -7.37
N ASP A 110 3.22 -14.57 -7.68
CA ASP A 110 2.96 -14.10 -9.05
C ASP A 110 4.03 -14.62 -10.02
N ALA A 111 5.31 -14.50 -9.65
CA ALA A 111 6.40 -15.02 -10.47
C ALA A 111 6.30 -16.52 -10.70
N LYS A 112 5.92 -17.30 -9.68
CA LYS A 112 5.66 -18.74 -9.82
C LYS A 112 4.49 -19.03 -10.75
N ALA A 113 3.39 -18.29 -10.64
CA ALA A 113 2.20 -18.48 -11.46
C ALA A 113 2.49 -18.27 -12.97
N TYR A 114 3.36 -17.32 -13.29
CA TYR A 114 3.78 -17.03 -14.67
C TYR A 114 5.11 -17.68 -15.09
N SER A 115 5.73 -18.51 -14.23
CA SER A 115 7.04 -19.13 -14.46
C SER A 115 8.15 -18.12 -14.82
N LEU A 116 8.15 -16.97 -14.16
CA LEU A 116 9.09 -15.88 -14.38
C LEU A 116 10.44 -16.15 -13.69
N PRO A 117 11.56 -15.64 -14.25
CA PRO A 117 12.91 -15.92 -13.74
C PRO A 117 13.22 -15.24 -12.40
N SER A 118 12.45 -14.21 -12.00
CA SER A 118 12.67 -13.46 -10.76
C SER A 118 11.36 -12.87 -10.20
N PRO A 119 11.23 -12.73 -8.87
CA PRO A 119 10.06 -12.16 -8.20
C PRO A 119 9.83 -10.67 -8.50
N PHE A 120 10.80 -9.96 -9.08
CA PHE A 120 10.67 -8.54 -9.42
C PHE A 120 10.22 -8.30 -10.87
N VAL A 121 10.30 -9.33 -11.73
CA VAL A 121 9.82 -9.24 -13.12
C VAL A 121 8.35 -8.84 -13.18
N PRO A 122 7.44 -9.37 -12.34
CA PRO A 122 6.04 -8.93 -12.28
C PRO A 122 5.85 -7.41 -12.19
N LEU A 123 6.63 -6.74 -11.34
CA LEU A 123 6.56 -5.30 -11.17
C LEU A 123 7.01 -4.56 -12.41
N PHE A 124 8.04 -5.07 -13.08
CA PHE A 124 8.52 -4.50 -14.32
C PHE A 124 7.46 -4.61 -15.43
N GLU A 125 6.89 -5.79 -15.68
CA GLU A 125 5.86 -5.92 -16.72
C GLU A 125 4.55 -5.19 -16.35
N LEU A 126 4.26 -4.99 -15.06
CA LEU A 126 3.15 -4.14 -14.61
C LEU A 126 3.34 -2.67 -15.04
N ILE A 127 4.55 -2.14 -14.91
CA ILE A 127 4.87 -0.74 -15.22
C ILE A 127 5.01 -0.54 -16.74
N THR A 128 5.66 -1.47 -17.44
CA THR A 128 5.94 -1.35 -18.88
C THR A 128 4.78 -1.84 -19.75
N GLY A 129 3.81 -2.56 -19.19
CA GLY A 129 2.72 -3.21 -19.93
C GLY A 129 3.20 -4.27 -20.93
N SER A 130 4.48 -4.67 -20.86
CA SER A 130 5.18 -5.47 -21.86
C SER A 130 5.96 -6.58 -21.16
N ARG A 131 5.82 -7.83 -21.61
CA ARG A 131 6.66 -8.93 -21.11
C ARG A 131 8.10 -8.73 -21.61
N PRO A 132 9.13 -8.63 -20.74
CA PRO A 132 10.51 -8.69 -21.20
C PRO A 132 10.74 -10.08 -21.81
N THR A 133 10.97 -10.09 -23.13
CA THR A 133 11.33 -11.28 -23.92
C THR A 133 12.69 -11.83 -23.52
#